data_AF-A0A645E9S8-F1
#
_entry.id   AF-A0A645E9S8-F1
#
_cell.length_a   1.000
_cell.length_b   1.000
_cell.length_c   1.000
_cell.angle_alpha   90.00
_cell.angle_beta   90.00
_cell.angle_gamma   90.00
#
_symmetry.space_group_name_H-M   'P 1'
#
loop_
_entity.id
_entity.type
_entity.pdbx_description
1 polymer ?
#
loop_
_entity_poly.entity_id
_entity_poly.type
_entity_poly.pdbx_seq_one_letter_code
_entity_poly.pdbx_strand_id
1 'polypeptide(L)'
;MKPVADDIEAFLSTINSKSSQGVPVGPAASIVMAEAVLIDVDVFLRDHGIAHTRYVDDFRIFSDSPRALYQVLERLTLYLYENHRLTLSSEKTMVMDAKEYVQKHIHSTYADEKIELLETLEIFNPYTNEFEEIEVVVDDEEEIQKAQLDAAIEKVINYEHLDLGVARSVIRTARRNKISSIAHHLLVHFEFFVPAVNDVALYLQEVTDTDLAQELLPLLEGLVGSEELDSQLVRFWIEWYVAQHDVYMSSPKIHQFVFAGSNIENQALAAITTKNVAWVRNHKASVYNLGGWARRAVLHSARALPSDERNHWLKMIMGSSPVVLDRWVAKWVIDTA
;
A
#
# COMPACT_ATOMS: atom_id res chain seq x y z
N MET A 1 -8.48 10.80 28.84
CA MET A 1 -7.32 10.15 28.18
C MET A 1 -7.12 8.71 28.61
N LYS A 2 -7.14 8.36 29.92
CA LYS A 2 -7.07 6.95 30.39
C LYS A 2 -7.87 5.93 29.57
N PRO A 3 -9.16 6.18 29.21
CA PRO A 3 -9.95 5.19 28.49
C PRO A 3 -9.35 4.81 27.12
N VAL A 4 -8.82 5.79 26.38
CA VAL A 4 -8.28 5.58 25.03
C VAL A 4 -6.93 4.87 25.08
N ALA A 5 -6.11 5.18 26.09
CA ALA A 5 -4.83 4.49 26.29
C ALA A 5 -5.06 3.01 26.65
N ASP A 6 -6.00 2.76 27.57
CA ASP A 6 -6.37 1.40 27.98
C ASP A 6 -6.94 0.59 26.80
N ASP A 7 -7.76 1.23 25.94
CA ASP A 7 -8.31 0.61 24.72
C ASP A 7 -7.21 0.25 23.70
N ILE A 8 -6.22 1.13 23.50
CA ILE A 8 -5.09 0.88 22.60
C ILE A 8 -4.21 -0.24 23.15
N GLU A 9 -3.94 -0.26 24.45
CA GLU A 9 -3.17 -1.32 25.10
C GLU A 9 -3.88 -2.68 24.98
N ALA A 10 -5.19 -2.71 25.22
CA ALA A 10 -6.00 -3.92 25.04
C ALA A 10 -5.99 -4.41 23.58
N PHE A 11 -6.04 -3.48 22.61
CA PHE A 11 -5.96 -3.81 21.19
C PHE A 11 -4.60 -4.39 20.80
N LEU A 12 -3.50 -3.71 21.17
CA LEU A 12 -2.14 -4.14 20.85
C LEU A 12 -1.80 -5.48 21.53
N SER A 13 -2.16 -5.65 22.80
CA SER A 13 -1.96 -6.90 23.52
C SER A 13 -2.76 -8.06 22.91
N THR A 14 -3.95 -7.80 22.37
CA THR A 14 -4.75 -8.81 21.66
C THR A 14 -4.09 -9.21 20.34
N ILE A 15 -3.57 -8.25 19.56
CA ILE A 15 -2.87 -8.52 18.30
C ILE A 15 -1.60 -9.32 18.54
N ASN A 16 -0.82 -8.95 19.55
CA ASN A 16 0.45 -9.59 19.86
C ASN A 16 0.30 -10.90 20.65
N SER A 17 -0.90 -11.48 20.73
CA SER A 17 -1.17 -12.71 21.49
C SER A 17 -0.70 -12.64 22.96
N LYS A 18 -0.85 -11.45 23.57
CA LYS A 18 -0.36 -11.09 24.91
C LYS A 18 1.16 -11.17 25.10
N SER A 19 1.93 -11.23 24.01
CA SER A 19 3.36 -10.95 24.08
C SER A 19 3.57 -9.44 24.15
N SER A 20 4.39 -8.99 25.10
CA SER A 20 4.68 -7.57 25.33
C SER A 20 5.72 -7.03 24.33
N GLN A 21 5.60 -7.37 23.05
CA GLN A 21 6.61 -7.04 22.04
C GLN A 21 6.03 -6.29 20.85
N GLY A 22 6.43 -5.01 20.75
CA GLY A 22 6.37 -4.21 19.53
C GLY A 22 4.99 -3.68 19.16
N VAL A 23 4.98 -2.56 18.43
CA VAL A 23 3.81 -2.11 17.65
C VAL A 23 3.87 -2.85 16.30
N PRO A 24 2.75 -3.38 15.77
CA PRO A 24 2.73 -4.02 14.47
C PRO A 24 3.32 -3.11 13.40
N VAL A 25 4.29 -3.62 12.64
CA VAL A 25 4.94 -2.88 11.54
C VAL A 25 4.05 -2.96 10.30
N GLY A 26 3.64 -1.82 9.72
CA GLY A 26 2.87 -1.79 8.46
C GLY A 26 1.70 -0.80 8.37
N PRO A 27 0.97 -0.43 9.45
CA PRO A 27 -0.08 0.58 9.39
C PRO A 27 0.47 2.01 9.58
N ALA A 28 -0.12 3.02 8.94
CA ALA A 28 0.20 4.44 9.20
C ALA A 28 0.13 4.83 10.69
N ALA A 29 -0.70 4.13 11.47
CA ALA A 29 -0.82 4.34 12.91
C ALA A 29 0.47 3.97 13.69
N SER A 30 1.26 2.99 13.23
CA SER A 30 2.50 2.61 13.92
C SER A 30 3.55 3.71 13.83
N ILE A 31 3.56 4.47 12.73
CA ILE A 31 4.45 5.63 12.54
C ILE A 31 4.12 6.70 13.57
N VAL A 32 2.84 7.06 13.71
CA VAL A 32 2.38 8.06 14.69
C VAL A 32 2.70 7.64 16.13
N MET A 33 2.54 6.35 16.44
CA MET A 33 2.89 5.82 17.76
C MET A 33 4.41 5.84 18.01
N ALA A 34 5.23 5.47 17.01
CA ALA A 34 6.68 5.53 17.11
C ALA A 34 7.16 6.98 17.32
N GLU A 35 6.60 7.92 16.55
CA GLU A 35 6.86 9.36 16.73
C GLU A 35 6.50 9.82 18.14
N ALA A 36 5.31 9.46 18.65
CA ALA A 36 4.88 9.83 20.00
C ALA A 36 5.83 9.31 21.09
N VAL A 37 6.40 8.10 20.92
CA VAL A 37 7.37 7.51 21.84
C VAL A 37 8.72 8.22 21.80
N LEU A 38 9.12 8.81 20.67
CA LEU A 38 10.43 9.46 20.52
C LEU A 38 10.42 10.97 20.81
N ILE A 39 9.23 11.59 20.99
CA ILE A 39 9.10 13.01 21.35
C ILE A 39 9.87 13.37 22.62
N ASP A 40 9.87 12.49 23.62
CA ASP A 40 10.57 12.75 24.87
C ASP A 40 12.10 12.62 24.75
N VAL A 41 12.60 11.82 23.81
CA VAL A 41 14.01 11.79 23.41
C VAL A 41 14.40 13.14 22.79
N ASP A 42 13.55 13.72 21.94
CA ASP A 42 13.77 15.06 21.38
C ASP A 42 13.77 16.13 22.49
N VAL A 43 12.86 16.03 23.46
CA VAL A 43 12.83 16.91 24.64
C VAL A 43 14.12 16.76 25.46
N PHE A 44 14.55 15.53 25.74
CA PHE A 44 15.79 15.25 26.45
C PHE A 44 16.99 15.90 25.76
N LEU A 45 17.11 15.76 24.44
CA LEU A 45 18.21 16.38 23.68
C LEU A 45 18.13 17.92 23.72
N ARG A 46 16.94 18.50 23.57
CA ARG A 46 16.73 19.96 23.66
C ARG A 46 17.07 20.53 25.03
N ASP A 47 16.66 19.87 26.10
CA ASP A 47 16.92 20.31 27.49
C ASP A 47 18.41 20.31 27.82
N HIS A 48 19.20 19.47 27.13
CA HIS A 48 20.66 19.46 27.24
C HIS A 48 21.36 20.41 26.26
N GLY A 49 20.62 21.21 25.48
CA GLY A 49 21.16 22.15 24.51
C GLY A 49 21.83 21.48 23.30
N ILE A 50 21.41 20.26 22.95
CA ILE A 50 22.03 19.47 21.89
C ILE A 50 21.33 19.76 20.55
N ALA A 51 22.09 20.30 19.60
CA ALA A 51 21.62 20.49 18.23
C ALA A 51 21.47 19.13 17.53
N HIS A 52 20.24 18.82 17.09
CA HIS A 52 19.93 17.58 16.40
C HIS A 52 18.81 17.75 15.38
N THR A 53 18.77 16.85 14.41
CA THR A 53 17.64 16.62 13.52
C THR A 53 17.23 15.15 13.59
N ARG A 54 15.95 14.86 13.48
CA ARG A 54 15.42 13.50 13.51
C ARG A 54 14.50 13.25 12.33
N TYR A 55 14.61 12.07 11.73
CA TYR A 55 13.63 11.54 10.79
C TYR A 55 13.28 10.12 11.22
N VAL A 56 12.06 9.91 11.73
CA VAL A 56 11.66 8.64 12.35
C VAL A 56 12.64 8.24 13.47
N ASP A 57 13.37 7.14 13.33
CA ASP A 57 14.36 6.62 14.27
C ASP A 57 15.79 7.12 14.00
N ASP A 58 16.02 7.82 12.88
CA ASP A 58 17.34 8.34 12.51
C ASP A 58 17.61 9.70 13.17
N PHE A 59 18.43 9.69 14.20
CA PHE A 59 18.95 10.89 14.86
C PHE A 59 20.28 11.34 14.23
N ARG A 60 20.40 12.63 13.93
CA ARG A 60 21.66 13.29 13.55
C ARG A 60 21.97 14.36 14.57
N ILE A 61 23.15 14.30 15.17
CA ILE A 61 23.57 15.16 16.28
C ILE A 61 24.84 15.89 15.86
N PHE A 62 24.90 17.20 16.10
CA PHE A 62 25.96 18.06 15.60
C PHE A 62 26.78 18.67 16.74
N SER A 63 28.10 18.68 16.59
CA SER A 63 29.02 19.35 17.53
C SER A 63 30.39 19.56 16.88
N ASP A 64 31.08 20.64 17.28
CA ASP A 64 32.47 20.93 16.87
C ASP A 64 33.51 20.09 17.65
N SER A 65 33.07 19.23 18.58
CA SER A 65 33.95 18.39 19.38
C SER A 65 33.54 16.92 19.32
N PRO A 66 34.41 16.03 18.78
CA PRO A 66 34.16 14.58 18.83
C PRO A 66 33.94 14.07 20.25
N ARG A 67 34.64 14.66 21.23
CA ARG A 67 34.48 14.32 22.65
C ARG A 67 33.07 14.63 23.16
N ALA A 68 32.49 15.76 22.76
CA ALA A 68 31.13 16.11 23.12
C ALA A 68 30.13 15.13 22.49
N LEU A 69 30.34 14.71 21.24
CA LEU A 69 29.49 13.72 20.57
C LEU A 69 29.51 12.36 21.30
N TYR A 70 30.68 11.88 21.73
CA TYR A 70 30.74 10.63 22.51
C TYR A 70 30.04 10.75 23.87
N GLN A 71 30.12 11.91 24.54
CA GLN A 71 29.38 12.15 25.78
C GLN A 71 27.87 12.19 25.57
N VAL A 72 27.42 12.80 24.46
CA VAL A 72 26.01 12.79 24.08
C VAL A 72 25.54 11.38 23.77
N LEU A 73 26.33 10.61 23.02
CA LEU A 73 26.03 9.22 22.67
C LEU A 73 25.87 8.35 23.91
N GLU A 74 26.78 8.47 24.88
CA GLU A 74 26.68 7.78 26.17
C GLU A 74 25.38 8.13 26.91
N ARG A 75 25.09 9.44 27.06
CA ARG A 75 23.87 9.92 27.73
C ARG A 75 22.60 9.45 27.05
N LEU A 76 22.56 9.52 25.72
CA LEU A 76 21.42 9.08 24.92
C LEU A 76 21.21 7.57 25.05
N THR A 77 22.29 6.79 25.03
CA THR A 77 22.23 5.32 25.21
C THR A 77 21.63 4.96 26.55
N LEU A 78 22.06 5.63 27.64
CA LEU A 78 21.51 5.41 28.98
C LEU A 78 20.03 5.81 29.05
N TYR A 79 19.68 6.99 28.53
CA TYR A 79 18.30 7.48 28.51
C TYR A 79 17.35 6.54 27.77
N LEU A 80 17.74 6.09 26.58
CA LEU A 80 16.95 5.14 25.77
C LEU A 80 16.76 3.80 26.47
N TYR A 81 17.81 3.28 27.11
CA TYR A 81 17.74 2.00 27.80
C TYR A 81 16.88 2.08 29.09
N GLU A 82 17.02 3.14 29.87
CA GLU A 82 16.35 3.31 31.15
C GLU A 82 14.85 3.61 31.00
N ASN A 83 14.50 4.53 30.09
CA ASN A 83 13.13 5.04 29.94
C ASN A 83 12.32 4.31 28.86
N HIS A 84 12.97 3.90 27.76
CA HIS A 84 12.28 3.30 26.61
C HIS A 84 12.54 1.82 26.39
N ARG A 85 13.53 1.25 27.09
CA ARG A 85 14.05 -0.11 26.80
C ARG A 85 14.49 -0.28 25.35
N LEU A 86 14.90 0.81 24.70
CA LEU A 86 15.45 0.82 23.34
C LEU A 86 16.98 0.72 23.39
N THR A 87 17.56 0.13 22.35
CA THR A 87 19.01 -0.02 22.18
C THR A 87 19.43 0.54 20.83
N LEU A 88 20.58 1.24 20.80
CA LEU A 88 21.15 1.73 19.55
C LEU A 88 21.80 0.59 18.75
N SER A 89 21.70 0.66 17.42
CA SER A 89 22.40 -0.27 16.52
C SER A 89 23.88 0.11 16.44
N SER A 90 24.78 -0.75 16.93
CA SER A 90 26.22 -0.53 16.89
C SER A 90 26.80 -0.44 15.47
N GLU A 91 26.15 -1.06 14.49
CA GLU A 91 26.59 -1.06 13.09
C GLU A 91 26.24 0.26 12.38
N LYS A 92 25.15 0.92 12.77
CA LYS A 92 24.67 2.17 12.16
C LYS A 92 25.09 3.42 12.91
N THR A 93 25.50 3.29 14.17
CA THR A 93 25.84 4.43 15.02
C THR A 93 27.33 4.76 14.90
N MET A 94 27.65 5.90 14.30
CA MET A 94 29.05 6.32 14.11
C MET A 94 29.21 7.84 14.21
N VAL A 95 30.40 8.26 14.64
CA VAL A 95 30.84 9.66 14.62
C VAL A 95 31.71 9.86 13.39
N MET A 96 31.39 10.83 12.55
CA MET A 96 32.13 11.13 11.32
C MET A 96 32.22 12.64 11.07
N ASP A 97 33.15 13.04 10.21
CA ASP A 97 33.28 14.44 9.79
C ASP A 97 32.12 14.85 8.89
N ALA A 98 31.66 16.10 9.04
CA ALA A 98 30.53 16.63 8.27
C ALA A 98 30.79 16.58 6.74
N LYS A 99 32.03 16.82 6.30
CA LYS A 99 32.39 16.74 4.88
C LYS A 99 32.29 15.33 4.32
N GLU A 100 32.70 14.34 5.10
CA GLU A 100 32.61 12.93 4.73
C GLU A 100 31.15 12.48 4.70
N TYR A 101 30.35 12.92 5.67
CA TYR A 101 28.91 12.67 5.70
C TYR A 101 28.21 13.19 4.45
N VAL A 102 28.46 14.46 4.10
CA VAL A 102 27.89 15.12 2.91
C VAL A 102 28.25 14.37 1.63
N GLN A 103 29.52 13.98 1.46
CA GLN A 103 29.95 13.25 0.25
C GLN A 103 29.37 11.84 0.15
N LYS A 104 29.26 11.10 1.26
CA LYS A 104 28.83 9.70 1.24
C LYS A 104 27.32 9.52 1.29
N HIS A 105 26.60 10.40 1.98
CA HIS A 105 25.19 10.20 2.31
C HIS A 105 24.25 11.26 1.71
N ILE A 106 24.75 12.46 1.39
CA ILE A 106 23.94 13.52 0.77
C ILE A 106 24.17 13.54 -0.75
N HIS A 107 25.43 13.69 -1.19
CA HIS A 107 25.80 13.74 -2.60
C HIS A 107 26.12 12.37 -3.19
N SER A 108 25.17 11.44 -3.10
CA SER A 108 25.16 10.35 -4.08
C SER A 108 24.41 10.87 -5.30
N THR A 109 24.94 10.68 -6.52
CA THR A 109 24.26 11.05 -7.77
C THR A 109 22.81 10.54 -7.80
N TYR A 110 22.60 9.37 -7.21
CA TYR A 110 21.30 8.76 -7.00
C TYR A 110 20.36 9.56 -6.07
N ALA A 111 20.86 10.10 -4.96
CA ALA A 111 20.07 10.91 -4.03
C ALA A 111 19.65 12.23 -4.66
N ASP A 112 20.55 12.90 -5.39
CA ASP A 112 20.25 14.14 -6.10
C ASP A 112 19.20 13.89 -7.22
N GLU A 113 19.38 12.84 -8.01
CA GLU A 113 18.42 12.42 -9.05
C GLU A 113 17.04 12.01 -8.49
N LYS A 114 17.04 11.42 -7.29
CA LYS A 114 15.82 11.04 -6.56
C LYS A 114 15.10 12.25 -6.01
N ILE A 115 15.83 13.20 -5.44
CA ILE A 115 15.26 14.46 -4.94
C ILE A 115 14.64 15.23 -6.11
N GLU A 116 15.35 15.41 -7.22
CA GLU A 116 14.84 16.11 -8.41
C GLU A 116 13.57 15.44 -8.96
N LEU A 117 13.55 14.12 -9.03
CA LEU A 117 12.37 13.38 -9.50
C LEU A 117 11.21 13.48 -8.50
N LEU A 118 11.46 13.44 -7.19
CA LEU A 118 10.43 13.64 -6.17
C LEU A 118 9.90 15.08 -6.16
N GLU A 119 10.76 16.09 -6.27
CA GLU A 119 10.38 17.51 -6.38
C GLU A 119 9.52 17.75 -7.63
N THR A 120 9.92 17.17 -8.76
CA THR A 120 9.12 17.21 -9.99
C THR A 120 7.74 16.58 -9.74
N LEU A 121 7.69 15.46 -9.01
CA LEU A 121 6.42 14.81 -8.68
C LEU A 121 5.58 15.58 -7.64
N GLU A 122 6.20 16.34 -6.74
CA GLU A 122 5.54 17.15 -5.71
C GLU A 122 4.85 18.39 -6.28
N ILE A 123 5.32 18.94 -7.41
CA ILE A 123 4.62 20.00 -8.16
C ILE A 123 3.19 19.57 -8.53
N PHE A 124 2.92 18.27 -8.67
CA PHE A 124 1.60 17.72 -8.96
C PHE A 124 0.73 17.47 -7.71
N ASN A 125 1.14 17.92 -6.52
CA ASN A 125 0.36 17.79 -5.30
C ASN A 125 -0.39 19.09 -4.97
N PRO A 126 -1.68 19.24 -5.34
CA PRO A 126 -2.47 20.45 -5.04
C PRO A 126 -2.76 20.69 -3.54
N TYR A 127 -2.08 19.98 -2.63
CA TYR A 127 -2.24 20.10 -1.18
C TYR A 127 -0.95 20.42 -0.40
N THR A 128 0.14 20.78 -1.08
CA THR A 128 1.21 21.56 -0.43
C THR A 128 0.76 23.02 -0.37
N ASN A 129 0.31 23.45 0.81
CA ASN A 129 -0.07 24.84 1.12
C ASN A 129 0.98 25.84 0.59
N GLU A 130 0.51 26.93 -0.06
CA GLU A 130 1.22 28.10 -0.63
C GLU A 130 1.59 27.95 -2.14
N PHE A 131 1.12 28.71 -3.15
CA PHE A 131 0.26 29.91 -3.32
C PHE A 131 -0.27 29.99 -4.79
N GLU A 132 -1.25 30.90 -4.98
CA GLU A 132 -1.68 31.60 -6.22
C GLU A 132 -2.26 30.76 -7.38
N GLU A 133 -3.60 30.76 -7.45
CA GLU A 133 -4.35 30.52 -8.69
C GLU A 133 -3.90 31.53 -9.76
N ILE A 134 -2.95 31.13 -10.59
CA ILE A 134 -2.83 31.69 -11.94
C ILE A 134 -3.67 30.78 -12.83
N GLU A 135 -4.87 31.24 -13.21
CA GLU A 135 -5.61 30.65 -14.32
C GLU A 135 -4.75 30.76 -15.59
N VAL A 136 -4.02 29.70 -15.91
CA VAL A 136 -3.48 29.51 -17.26
C VAL A 136 -4.34 28.44 -17.92
N VAL A 137 -5.19 28.87 -18.84
CA VAL A 137 -5.84 27.95 -19.78
C VAL A 137 -4.75 27.47 -20.73
N VAL A 138 -4.29 26.22 -20.57
CA VAL A 138 -3.40 25.56 -21.53
C VAL A 138 -4.02 24.22 -21.94
N ASP A 139 -4.27 24.08 -23.24
CA ASP A 139 -4.82 22.87 -23.89
C ASP A 139 -3.84 21.66 -23.86
N ASP A 140 -2.63 21.81 -23.31
CA ASP A 140 -1.51 20.83 -23.40
C ASP A 140 -1.02 20.26 -22.04
N GLU A 141 -1.65 20.59 -20.89
CA GLU A 141 -1.16 20.14 -19.57
C GLU A 141 -1.15 18.62 -19.41
N GLU A 142 -2.17 17.91 -19.91
CA GLU A 142 -2.25 16.45 -19.78
C GLU A 142 -1.17 15.72 -20.60
N GLU A 143 -0.81 16.23 -21.78
CA GLU A 143 0.23 15.62 -22.62
C GLU A 143 1.63 15.80 -22.00
N ILE A 144 1.89 16.97 -21.41
CA ILE A 144 3.13 17.24 -20.67
C ILE A 144 3.21 16.30 -19.46
N GLN A 145 2.12 16.14 -18.71
CA GLN A 145 2.06 15.25 -17.54
C GLN A 145 2.30 13.78 -17.93
N LYS A 146 1.72 13.31 -19.03
CA LYS A 146 1.96 11.97 -19.57
C LYS A 146 3.45 11.76 -19.88
N ALA A 147 4.04 12.66 -20.66
CA ALA A 147 5.44 12.57 -21.06
C ALA A 147 6.40 12.57 -19.85
N GLN A 148 6.10 13.35 -18.82
CA GLN A 148 6.91 13.41 -17.59
C GLN A 148 6.79 12.13 -16.76
N LEU A 149 5.59 11.55 -16.63
CA LEU A 149 5.39 10.29 -15.93
C LEU A 149 6.04 9.11 -16.67
N ASP A 150 6.00 9.13 -18.01
CA ASP A 150 6.68 8.13 -18.84
C ASP A 150 8.20 8.22 -18.66
N ALA A 151 8.76 9.44 -18.72
CA ALA A 151 10.18 9.64 -18.43
C ALA A 151 10.57 9.21 -17.00
N ALA A 152 9.70 9.47 -16.02
CA ALA A 152 9.93 9.09 -14.63
C ALA A 152 9.91 7.57 -14.44
N ILE A 153 8.97 6.85 -15.05
CA ILE A 153 8.92 5.38 -14.94
C ILE A 153 10.07 4.73 -15.69
N GLU A 154 10.48 5.26 -16.85
CA GLU A 154 11.66 4.77 -17.57
C GLU A 154 12.95 4.95 -16.75
N LYS A 155 13.10 6.08 -16.05
CA LYS A 155 14.22 6.30 -15.14
C LYS A 155 14.23 5.27 -14.01
N VAL A 156 13.06 4.97 -13.44
CA VAL A 156 12.89 3.95 -12.39
C VAL A 156 13.26 2.56 -12.89
N ILE A 157 12.85 2.19 -14.10
CA ILE A 157 13.16 0.87 -14.71
C ILE A 157 14.66 0.71 -14.99
N ASN A 158 15.35 1.82 -15.28
CA ASN A 158 16.80 1.81 -15.55
C ASN A 158 17.67 1.70 -14.28
N TYR A 159 17.10 1.76 -13.08
CA TYR A 159 17.84 1.52 -11.85
C TYR A 159 18.16 0.03 -11.67
N GLU A 160 19.33 -0.29 -11.11
CA GLU A 160 19.76 -1.66 -10.82
C GLU A 160 18.81 -2.37 -9.84
N HIS A 161 18.22 -1.59 -8.92
CA HIS A 161 17.28 -2.07 -7.91
C HIS A 161 16.06 -1.14 -7.83
N LEU A 162 14.90 -1.72 -7.51
CA LEU A 162 13.66 -0.96 -7.34
C LEU A 162 13.72 -0.09 -6.09
N ASP A 163 13.72 1.23 -6.27
CA ASP A 163 13.42 2.17 -5.19
C ASP A 163 11.92 2.20 -4.92
N LEU A 164 11.50 1.50 -3.85
CA LEU A 164 10.10 1.44 -3.46
C LEU A 164 9.49 2.83 -3.22
N GLY A 165 10.25 3.79 -2.69
CA GLY A 165 9.74 5.13 -2.41
C GLY A 165 9.42 5.87 -3.70
N VAL A 166 10.36 5.88 -4.64
CA VAL A 166 10.22 6.54 -5.92
C VAL A 166 9.16 5.85 -6.78
N ALA A 167 9.23 4.53 -6.93
CA ALA A 167 8.29 3.77 -7.74
C ALA A 167 6.84 3.96 -7.25
N ARG A 168 6.62 3.89 -5.93
CA ARG A 168 5.29 4.16 -5.34
C ARG A 168 4.86 5.60 -5.56
N SER A 169 5.77 6.57 -5.49
CA SER A 169 5.44 7.97 -5.76
C SER A 169 4.93 8.14 -7.20
N VAL A 170 5.69 7.65 -8.20
CA VAL A 170 5.32 7.70 -9.62
C VAL A 170 3.96 7.03 -9.87
N ILE A 171 3.78 5.78 -9.39
CA ILE A 171 2.55 5.01 -9.60
C ILE A 171 1.34 5.71 -8.95
N ARG A 172 1.50 6.27 -7.74
CA ARG A 172 0.41 6.96 -7.03
C ARG A 172 0.07 8.30 -7.66
N THR A 173 1.05 9.03 -8.19
CA THR A 173 0.81 10.27 -8.94
C THR A 173 0.05 9.99 -10.23
N ALA A 174 0.49 8.99 -11.00
CA ALA A 174 -0.22 8.55 -12.20
C ALA A 174 -1.66 8.11 -11.89
N ARG A 175 -1.86 7.35 -10.81
CA ARG A 175 -3.19 6.94 -10.34
C ARG A 175 -4.08 8.14 -9.99
N ARG A 176 -3.54 9.10 -9.25
CA ARG A 176 -4.29 10.28 -8.79
C ARG A 176 -4.79 11.13 -9.96
N ASN A 177 -3.95 11.29 -10.98
CA ASN A 177 -4.25 12.05 -12.19
C ASN A 177 -4.95 11.21 -13.27
N LYS A 178 -5.21 9.92 -13.00
CA LYS A 178 -5.84 8.96 -13.92
C LYS A 178 -5.14 8.84 -15.27
N ILE A 179 -3.81 8.97 -15.26
CA ILE A 179 -2.99 8.88 -16.46
C ILE A 179 -2.64 7.42 -16.70
N SER A 180 -3.04 6.86 -17.85
CA SER A 180 -2.86 5.44 -18.20
C SER A 180 -1.51 5.10 -18.84
N SER A 181 -0.69 6.11 -19.20
CA SER A 181 0.51 5.94 -20.04
C SER A 181 1.53 4.93 -19.50
N ILE A 182 1.70 4.90 -18.17
CA ILE A 182 2.66 3.99 -17.53
C ILE A 182 2.16 2.54 -17.42
N ALA A 183 0.90 2.24 -17.75
CA ALA A 183 0.32 0.89 -17.55
C ALA A 183 1.04 -0.19 -18.35
N HIS A 184 1.44 0.13 -19.58
CA HIS A 184 2.21 -0.79 -20.42
C HIS A 184 3.59 -1.09 -19.81
N HIS A 185 4.31 -0.06 -19.37
CA HIS A 185 5.62 -0.19 -18.74
C HIS A 185 5.58 -1.07 -17.48
N LEU A 186 4.54 -0.91 -16.64
CA LEU A 186 4.37 -1.69 -15.41
C LEU A 186 4.13 -3.18 -15.68
N LEU A 187 3.39 -3.53 -16.73
CA LEU A 187 3.12 -4.94 -17.06
C LEU A 187 4.27 -5.60 -17.85
N VAL A 188 4.96 -4.85 -18.70
CA VAL A 188 6.14 -5.36 -19.43
C VAL A 188 7.28 -5.68 -18.46
N HIS A 189 7.51 -4.81 -17.47
CA HIS A 189 8.54 -5.00 -16.44
C HIS A 189 7.94 -5.50 -15.12
N PHE A 190 6.91 -6.35 -15.18
CA PHE A 190 6.15 -6.74 -13.99
C PHE A 190 7.02 -7.34 -12.87
N GLU A 191 7.99 -8.20 -13.23
CA GLU A 191 8.95 -8.80 -12.29
C GLU A 191 9.63 -7.74 -11.42
N PHE A 192 10.06 -6.63 -12.02
CA PHE A 192 10.72 -5.52 -11.32
C PHE A 192 9.78 -4.83 -10.32
N PHE A 193 8.49 -4.76 -10.61
CA PHE A 193 7.47 -4.08 -9.79
C PHE A 193 6.73 -5.00 -8.82
N VAL A 194 7.04 -6.30 -8.76
CA VAL A 194 6.45 -7.28 -7.81
C VAL A 194 6.43 -6.75 -6.36
N PRO A 195 7.51 -6.14 -5.82
CA PRO A 195 7.50 -5.59 -4.46
C PRO A 195 6.47 -4.48 -4.21
N ALA A 196 5.96 -3.83 -5.27
CA ALA A 196 4.95 -2.78 -5.23
C ALA A 196 3.63 -3.19 -5.92
N VAL A 197 3.36 -4.50 -6.04
CA VAL A 197 2.19 -5.04 -6.77
C VAL A 197 0.85 -4.47 -6.29
N ASN A 198 0.72 -4.13 -5.01
CA ASN A 198 -0.48 -3.50 -4.46
C ASN A 198 -0.74 -2.13 -5.10
N ASP A 199 0.30 -1.30 -5.24
CA ASP A 199 0.19 0.02 -5.84
C ASP A 199 -0.05 -0.10 -7.35
N VAL A 200 0.57 -1.08 -8.01
CA VAL A 200 0.33 -1.41 -9.43
C VAL A 200 -1.13 -1.83 -9.67
N ALA A 201 -1.66 -2.78 -8.90
CA ALA A 201 -3.03 -3.26 -9.06
C ALA A 201 -4.07 -2.16 -8.78
N LEU A 202 -3.84 -1.32 -7.77
CA LEU A 202 -4.69 -0.18 -7.46
C LEU A 202 -4.65 0.90 -8.54
N TYR A 203 -3.47 1.14 -9.12
CA TYR A 203 -3.30 2.04 -10.26
C TYR A 203 -4.07 1.52 -11.48
N LEU A 204 -3.81 0.27 -11.89
CA LEU A 204 -4.47 -0.34 -13.04
C LEU A 204 -6.00 -0.31 -12.87
N GLN A 205 -6.51 -0.62 -11.68
CA GLN A 205 -7.96 -0.56 -11.43
C GLN A 205 -8.57 0.84 -11.63
N GLU A 206 -7.81 1.89 -11.42
CA GLU A 206 -8.29 3.27 -11.54
C GLU A 206 -8.24 3.80 -12.98
N VAL A 207 -7.25 3.36 -13.76
CA VAL A 207 -6.99 3.90 -15.12
C VAL A 207 -7.53 3.03 -16.23
N THR A 208 -7.83 1.75 -15.97
CA THR A 208 -8.26 0.81 -16.99
C THR A 208 -9.71 1.06 -17.40
N ASP A 209 -9.87 1.54 -18.63
CA ASP A 209 -11.11 1.54 -19.38
C ASP A 209 -11.20 0.32 -20.31
N THR A 210 -12.25 0.26 -21.15
CA THR A 210 -12.48 -0.91 -22.01
C THR A 210 -11.42 -1.04 -23.10
N ASP A 211 -10.89 0.08 -23.60
CA ASP A 211 -9.91 0.09 -24.69
C ASP A 211 -8.53 -0.29 -24.15
N LEU A 212 -8.09 0.32 -23.04
CA LEU A 212 -6.87 -0.06 -22.35
C LEU A 212 -6.93 -1.52 -21.88
N ALA A 213 -8.09 -2.01 -21.44
CA ALA A 213 -8.24 -3.41 -21.08
C ALA A 213 -7.92 -4.36 -22.25
N GLN A 214 -8.33 -4.02 -23.48
CA GLN A 214 -8.01 -4.83 -24.65
C GLN A 214 -6.52 -4.76 -25.00
N GLU A 215 -5.89 -3.60 -24.84
CA GLU A 215 -4.45 -3.41 -25.08
C GLU A 215 -3.59 -4.21 -24.08
N LEU A 216 -3.96 -4.22 -22.80
CA LEU A 216 -3.22 -4.91 -21.74
C LEU A 216 -3.51 -6.42 -21.65
N LEU A 217 -4.63 -6.89 -22.23
CA LEU A 217 -5.03 -8.30 -22.22
C LEU A 217 -3.90 -9.27 -22.66
N PRO A 218 -3.20 -9.09 -23.79
CA PRO A 218 -2.14 -10.00 -24.19
C PRO A 218 -0.96 -10.05 -23.20
N LEU A 219 -0.63 -8.93 -22.54
CA LEU A 219 0.41 -8.90 -21.51
C LEU A 219 -0.02 -9.71 -20.28
N LEU A 220 -1.26 -9.53 -19.82
CA LEU A 220 -1.82 -10.27 -18.69
C LEU A 220 -1.94 -11.77 -19.00
N GLU A 221 -2.30 -12.15 -20.23
CA GLU A 221 -2.30 -13.55 -20.63
C GLU A 221 -0.89 -14.17 -20.60
N GLY A 222 0.14 -13.40 -20.96
CA GLY A 222 1.54 -13.81 -20.82
C GLY A 222 1.93 -13.99 -19.36
N LEU A 223 1.41 -13.12 -18.48
CA LEU A 223 1.68 -13.14 -17.05
C LEU A 223 1.16 -14.40 -16.34
N VAL A 224 0.00 -14.93 -16.75
CA VAL A 224 -0.72 -16.04 -16.08
C VAL A 224 0.15 -17.30 -15.86
N GLY A 225 1.21 -17.49 -16.65
CA GLY A 225 2.15 -18.62 -16.52
C GLY A 225 3.54 -18.26 -15.98
N SER A 226 3.71 -17.05 -15.46
CA SER A 226 4.99 -16.51 -14.98
C SER A 226 5.27 -16.89 -13.51
N GLU A 227 6.55 -17.00 -13.12
CA GLU A 227 6.97 -17.44 -11.78
C GLU A 227 6.54 -16.44 -10.69
N GLU A 228 6.38 -15.17 -11.05
CA GLU A 228 5.96 -14.09 -10.15
C GLU A 228 4.57 -14.36 -9.56
N LEU A 229 3.68 -15.01 -10.32
CA LEU A 229 2.33 -15.35 -9.89
C LEU A 229 2.23 -16.62 -9.04
N ASP A 230 3.34 -17.32 -8.80
CA ASP A 230 3.38 -18.40 -7.81
C ASP A 230 3.29 -17.84 -6.37
N SER A 231 3.68 -16.58 -6.18
CA SER A 231 3.50 -15.87 -4.92
C SER A 231 2.02 -15.60 -4.66
N GLN A 232 1.50 -16.14 -3.54
CA GLN A 232 0.09 -15.97 -3.15
C GLN A 232 -0.33 -14.49 -3.06
N LEU A 233 0.56 -13.61 -2.61
CA LEU A 233 0.28 -12.18 -2.47
C LEU A 233 0.14 -11.49 -3.83
N VAL A 234 1.09 -11.74 -4.73
CA VAL A 234 1.10 -11.16 -6.09
C VAL A 234 -0.13 -11.65 -6.85
N ARG A 235 -0.35 -12.96 -6.80
CA ARG A 235 -1.53 -13.61 -7.35
C ARG A 235 -2.81 -13.00 -6.84
N PHE A 236 -2.94 -12.78 -5.54
CA PHE A 236 -4.14 -12.18 -4.95
C PHE A 236 -4.45 -10.81 -5.55
N TRP A 237 -3.45 -9.92 -5.69
CA TRP A 237 -3.65 -8.58 -6.24
C TRP A 237 -3.98 -8.58 -7.73
N ILE A 238 -3.33 -9.45 -8.51
CA ILE A 238 -3.61 -9.56 -9.95
C ILE A 238 -4.98 -10.20 -10.19
N GLU A 239 -5.33 -11.26 -9.48
CA GLU A 239 -6.67 -11.85 -9.52
C GLU A 239 -7.74 -10.82 -9.14
N TRP A 240 -7.51 -10.02 -8.10
CA TRP A 240 -8.42 -8.96 -7.68
C TRP A 240 -8.65 -7.92 -8.78
N TYR A 241 -7.60 -7.51 -9.48
CA TYR A 241 -7.68 -6.57 -10.60
C TYR A 241 -8.43 -7.17 -11.80
N VAL A 242 -8.04 -8.36 -12.26
CA VAL A 242 -8.64 -8.94 -13.47
C VAL A 242 -10.09 -9.38 -13.26
N ALA A 243 -10.45 -9.81 -12.04
CA ALA A 243 -11.80 -10.25 -11.69
C ALA A 243 -12.86 -9.15 -11.83
N GLN A 244 -12.47 -7.89 -11.84
CA GLN A 244 -13.38 -6.74 -11.90
C GLN A 244 -13.70 -6.25 -13.32
N HIS A 245 -13.05 -6.80 -14.35
CA HIS A 245 -13.23 -6.36 -15.75
C HIS A 245 -13.75 -7.49 -16.64
N ASP A 246 -14.85 -7.24 -17.34
CA ASP A 246 -15.49 -8.20 -18.25
C ASP A 246 -14.56 -8.62 -19.40
N VAL A 247 -13.74 -7.69 -19.91
CA VAL A 247 -12.78 -7.93 -21.01
C VAL A 247 -11.79 -9.03 -20.62
N TYR A 248 -11.23 -8.97 -19.42
CA TYR A 248 -10.27 -9.97 -18.94
C TYR A 248 -10.94 -11.31 -18.62
N MET A 249 -12.10 -11.27 -17.96
CA MET A 249 -12.84 -12.49 -17.63
C MET A 249 -13.41 -13.23 -18.84
N SER A 250 -13.50 -12.57 -20.00
CA SER A 250 -13.85 -13.20 -21.27
C SER A 250 -12.71 -14.06 -21.84
N SER A 251 -11.46 -13.83 -21.44
CA SER A 251 -10.34 -14.70 -21.82
C SER A 251 -10.41 -16.04 -21.06
N PRO A 252 -10.40 -17.20 -21.74
CA PRO A 252 -10.41 -18.50 -21.09
C PRO A 252 -9.21 -18.72 -20.16
N LYS A 253 -8.03 -18.16 -20.50
CA LYS A 253 -6.82 -18.32 -19.69
C LYS A 253 -6.94 -17.58 -18.36
N ILE A 254 -7.35 -16.31 -18.40
CA ILE A 254 -7.52 -15.49 -17.20
C ILE A 254 -8.68 -16.02 -16.36
N HIS A 255 -9.79 -16.39 -17.01
CA HIS A 255 -10.91 -17.02 -16.32
C HIS A 255 -10.49 -18.29 -15.58
N GLN A 256 -9.75 -19.19 -16.24
CA GLN A 256 -9.23 -20.39 -15.59
C GLN A 256 -8.26 -20.05 -14.47
N PHE A 257 -7.38 -19.07 -14.67
CA PHE A 257 -6.45 -18.60 -13.65
C PHE A 257 -7.18 -18.19 -12.37
N VAL A 258 -8.18 -17.30 -12.44
CA VAL A 258 -8.91 -16.83 -11.25
C VAL A 258 -9.68 -17.96 -10.56
N PHE A 259 -10.43 -18.77 -11.31
CA PHE A 259 -11.28 -19.81 -10.73
C PHE A 259 -10.53 -21.08 -10.28
N ALA A 260 -9.32 -21.32 -10.80
CA ALA A 260 -8.43 -22.37 -10.29
C ALA A 260 -7.67 -21.95 -9.02
N GLY A 261 -7.62 -20.65 -8.71
CA GLY A 261 -6.95 -20.12 -7.52
C GLY A 261 -7.63 -20.54 -6.21
N SER A 262 -6.98 -20.26 -5.08
CA SER A 262 -7.53 -20.51 -3.74
C SER A 262 -8.29 -19.32 -3.15
N ASN A 263 -8.21 -18.15 -3.78
CA ASN A 263 -8.75 -16.89 -3.24
C ASN A 263 -10.25 -16.75 -3.55
N ILE A 264 -11.08 -17.22 -2.62
CA ILE A 264 -12.55 -17.19 -2.74
C ILE A 264 -13.06 -15.75 -2.92
N GLU A 265 -12.38 -14.78 -2.30
CA GLU A 265 -12.69 -13.36 -2.42
C GLU A 265 -12.65 -12.88 -3.87
N ASN A 266 -11.60 -13.24 -4.60
CA ASN A 266 -11.42 -12.83 -6.00
C ASN A 266 -12.34 -13.62 -6.93
N GLN A 267 -12.56 -14.90 -6.66
CA GLN A 267 -13.55 -15.70 -7.40
C GLN A 267 -14.97 -15.15 -7.24
N ALA A 268 -15.32 -14.67 -6.04
CA ALA A 268 -16.62 -14.06 -5.78
C ALA A 268 -16.80 -12.76 -6.59
N LEU A 269 -15.75 -11.93 -6.71
CA LEU A 269 -15.75 -10.76 -7.58
C LEU A 269 -15.92 -11.16 -9.05
N ALA A 270 -15.13 -12.13 -9.51
CA ALA A 270 -15.21 -12.64 -10.89
C ALA A 270 -16.60 -13.21 -11.20
N ALA A 271 -17.25 -13.86 -10.23
CA ALA A 271 -18.60 -14.39 -10.37
C ALA A 271 -19.66 -13.29 -10.49
N ILE A 272 -19.46 -12.11 -9.87
CA ILE A 272 -20.32 -10.94 -10.05
C ILE A 272 -20.18 -10.41 -11.47
N THR A 273 -18.94 -10.14 -11.89
CA THR A 273 -18.58 -9.60 -13.21
C THR A 273 -19.15 -10.49 -14.33
N THR A 274 -18.84 -11.79 -14.29
CA THR A 274 -19.32 -12.78 -15.28
C THR A 274 -20.78 -13.22 -15.12
N LYS A 275 -21.50 -12.72 -14.09
CA LYS A 275 -22.85 -13.17 -13.72
C LYS A 275 -22.95 -14.70 -13.56
N ASN A 276 -21.93 -15.31 -12.96
CA ASN A 276 -21.83 -16.76 -12.79
C ASN A 276 -22.71 -17.28 -11.63
N VAL A 277 -23.99 -17.50 -11.93
CA VAL A 277 -24.99 -18.04 -11.00
C VAL A 277 -24.59 -19.41 -10.44
N ALA A 278 -23.94 -20.25 -11.27
CA ALA A 278 -23.57 -21.61 -10.87
C ALA A 278 -22.52 -21.61 -9.75
N TRP A 279 -21.52 -20.75 -9.85
CA TRP A 279 -20.49 -20.60 -8.82
C TRP A 279 -21.10 -20.16 -7.48
N VAL A 280 -22.01 -19.17 -7.50
CA VAL A 280 -22.65 -18.66 -6.28
C VAL A 280 -23.52 -19.72 -5.62
N ARG A 281 -24.30 -20.49 -6.40
CA ARG A 281 -25.14 -21.58 -5.86
C ARG A 281 -24.32 -22.69 -5.21
N ASN A 282 -23.14 -23.01 -5.75
CA ASN A 282 -22.24 -23.99 -5.15
C ASN A 282 -21.73 -23.50 -3.77
N HIS A 283 -21.26 -22.26 -3.69
CA HIS A 283 -20.70 -21.68 -2.46
C HIS A 283 -21.75 -21.30 -1.41
N LYS A 284 -23.01 -21.11 -1.80
CA LYS A 284 -24.14 -20.87 -0.90
C LYS A 284 -24.32 -21.98 0.13
N ALA A 285 -24.08 -23.24 -0.23
CA ALA A 285 -24.21 -24.38 0.68
C ALA A 285 -23.10 -24.43 1.74
N SER A 286 -21.90 -23.99 1.39
CA SER A 286 -20.71 -24.04 2.26
C SER A 286 -20.40 -22.70 2.95
N VAL A 287 -21.27 -21.69 2.82
CA VAL A 287 -21.01 -20.31 3.28
C VAL A 287 -20.64 -20.20 4.76
N TYR A 288 -21.18 -21.08 5.61
CA TYR A 288 -20.89 -21.12 7.06
C TYR A 288 -19.53 -21.76 7.39
N ASN A 289 -18.95 -22.53 6.47
CA ASN A 289 -17.65 -23.18 6.62
C ASN A 289 -16.49 -22.27 6.20
N LEU A 290 -16.80 -21.07 5.67
CA LEU A 290 -15.81 -20.12 5.18
C LEU A 290 -15.34 -19.17 6.28
N GLY A 291 -14.08 -18.72 6.14
CA GLY A 291 -13.52 -17.63 6.94
C GLY A 291 -14.32 -16.34 6.79
N GLY A 292 -14.14 -15.42 7.73
CA GLY A 292 -14.98 -14.21 7.79
C GLY A 292 -14.97 -13.37 6.51
N TRP A 293 -13.82 -13.22 5.84
CA TRP A 293 -13.70 -12.46 4.59
C TRP A 293 -14.34 -13.20 3.40
N ALA A 294 -13.90 -14.42 3.10
CA ALA A 294 -14.49 -15.30 2.09
C ALA A 294 -16.03 -15.43 2.22
N ARG A 295 -16.55 -15.58 3.45
CA ARG A 295 -17.99 -15.64 3.70
C ARG A 295 -18.71 -14.37 3.23
N ARG A 296 -18.19 -13.19 3.58
CA ARG A 296 -18.74 -11.89 3.15
C ARG A 296 -18.61 -11.69 1.65
N ALA A 297 -17.54 -12.19 1.02
CA ALA A 297 -17.38 -12.17 -0.42
C ALA A 297 -18.46 -13.02 -1.13
N VAL A 298 -18.76 -14.22 -0.61
CA VAL A 298 -19.84 -15.07 -1.14
C VAL A 298 -21.23 -14.45 -0.91
N LEU A 299 -21.45 -13.75 0.21
CA LEU A 299 -22.68 -12.96 0.39
C LEU A 299 -22.76 -11.80 -0.61
N HIS A 300 -21.63 -11.16 -0.90
CA HIS A 300 -21.55 -10.10 -1.90
C HIS A 300 -21.83 -10.62 -3.32
N SER A 301 -21.35 -11.82 -3.67
CA SER A 301 -21.59 -12.41 -4.99
C SER A 301 -23.04 -12.82 -5.25
N ALA A 302 -23.90 -12.81 -4.22
CA ALA A 302 -25.35 -12.96 -4.37
C ALA A 302 -25.97 -11.96 -5.36
N ARG A 303 -25.29 -10.84 -5.67
CA ARG A 303 -25.65 -9.90 -6.75
C ARG A 303 -25.87 -10.60 -8.11
N ALA A 304 -25.15 -11.67 -8.40
CA ALA A 304 -25.31 -12.42 -9.64
C ALA A 304 -26.59 -13.28 -9.68
N LEU A 305 -27.23 -13.54 -8.52
CA LEU A 305 -28.45 -14.34 -8.44
C LEU A 305 -29.69 -13.53 -8.88
N PRO A 306 -30.75 -14.20 -9.40
CA PRO A 306 -32.05 -13.59 -9.59
C PRO A 306 -32.59 -12.95 -8.30
N SER A 307 -33.31 -11.84 -8.43
CA SER A 307 -33.77 -11.01 -7.31
C SER A 307 -34.55 -11.77 -6.24
N ASP A 308 -35.42 -12.70 -6.63
CA ASP A 308 -36.21 -13.52 -5.71
C ASP A 308 -35.32 -14.47 -4.88
N GLU A 309 -34.46 -15.24 -5.55
CA GLU A 309 -33.52 -16.18 -4.90
C GLU A 309 -32.55 -15.45 -3.97
N ARG A 310 -32.00 -14.32 -4.43
CA ARG A 310 -31.09 -13.45 -3.69
C ARG A 310 -31.75 -12.94 -2.41
N ASN A 311 -32.92 -12.32 -2.52
CA ASN A 311 -33.61 -11.71 -1.40
C ASN A 311 -34.05 -12.74 -0.36
N HIS A 312 -34.52 -13.91 -0.81
CA HIS A 312 -34.89 -14.99 0.09
C HIS A 312 -33.69 -15.48 0.90
N TRP A 313 -32.57 -15.76 0.24
CA TRP A 313 -31.38 -16.26 0.90
C TRP A 313 -30.73 -15.24 1.85
N LEU A 314 -30.56 -14.00 1.41
CA LEU A 314 -29.93 -12.95 2.23
C LEU A 314 -30.80 -12.58 3.44
N LYS A 315 -32.13 -12.59 3.33
CA LYS A 315 -33.03 -12.41 4.49
C LYS A 315 -32.87 -13.53 5.52
N MET A 316 -32.66 -14.78 5.08
CA MET A 316 -32.34 -15.86 6.01
C MET A 316 -31.03 -15.59 6.75
N ILE A 317 -29.96 -15.19 6.05
CA ILE A 317 -28.66 -14.84 6.66
C ILE A 317 -28.79 -13.67 7.65
N MET A 318 -29.60 -12.66 7.33
CA MET A 318 -29.88 -11.55 8.24
C MET A 318 -30.52 -12.00 9.56
N GLY A 319 -31.38 -13.03 9.52
CA GLY A 319 -32.04 -13.59 10.69
C GLY A 319 -31.20 -14.61 11.47
N SER A 320 -30.32 -15.36 10.78
CA SER A 320 -29.59 -16.48 11.38
C SER A 320 -28.15 -16.19 11.76
N SER A 321 -27.48 -15.21 11.12
CA SER A 321 -26.05 -15.01 11.36
C SER A 321 -25.78 -14.37 12.73
N PRO A 322 -24.91 -14.98 13.57
CA PRO A 322 -24.51 -14.39 14.84
C PRO A 322 -23.61 -13.17 14.65
N VAL A 323 -22.97 -13.03 13.48
CA VAL A 323 -22.04 -11.94 13.17
C VAL A 323 -22.82 -10.75 12.61
N VAL A 324 -22.72 -9.59 13.28
CA VAL A 324 -23.39 -8.35 12.87
C VAL A 324 -22.98 -7.93 11.45
N LEU A 325 -21.70 -8.05 11.12
CA LEU A 325 -21.18 -7.63 9.82
C LEU A 325 -21.77 -8.43 8.66
N ASP A 326 -21.99 -9.73 8.83
CA ASP A 326 -22.63 -10.57 7.80
C ASP A 326 -24.07 -10.11 7.51
N ARG A 327 -24.78 -9.70 8.56
CA ARG A 327 -26.15 -9.15 8.44
C ARG A 327 -26.14 -7.80 7.72
N TRP A 328 -25.14 -6.96 7.97
CA TRP A 328 -24.99 -5.68 7.27
C TRP A 328 -24.63 -5.86 5.80
N VAL A 329 -23.71 -6.77 5.47
CA VAL A 329 -23.37 -7.10 4.07
C VAL A 329 -24.60 -7.63 3.34
N ALA A 330 -25.34 -8.57 3.94
CA ALA A 330 -26.56 -9.11 3.36
C ALA A 330 -27.62 -8.02 3.09
N LYS A 331 -27.82 -7.11 4.04
CA LYS A 331 -28.72 -5.96 3.86
C LYS A 331 -28.24 -5.05 2.72
N TRP A 332 -26.96 -4.66 2.74
CA TRP A 332 -26.38 -3.79 1.72
C TRP A 332 -26.52 -4.36 0.31
N VAL A 333 -26.32 -5.68 0.14
CA VAL A 333 -26.52 -6.34 -1.16
C VAL A 333 -27.98 -6.30 -1.59
N ILE A 334 -28.95 -6.52 -0.69
CA ILE A 334 -30.38 -6.42 -1.05
C ILE A 334 -30.71 -4.99 -1.54
N ASP A 335 -30.17 -3.98 -0.87
CA ASP A 335 -30.51 -2.57 -1.12
C ASP A 335 -29.84 -2.01 -2.39
N THR A 336 -28.74 -2.61 -2.88
CA THR A 336 -27.90 -2.04 -3.97
C THR A 336 -27.76 -2.92 -5.21
N ALA A 337 -28.45 -4.05 -5.29
CA ALA A 337 -28.26 -5.06 -6.35
C ALA A 337 -29.47 -5.26 -7.26
#